data_AF-A0AAJ0FUR0-F1
#
_entry.id   AF-A0AAJ0FUR0-F1
#
_cell.length_a   1.000
_cell.length_b   1.000
_cell.length_c   1.000
_cell.angle_alpha   90.00
_cell.angle_beta   90.00
_cell.angle_gamma   90.00
#
_symmetry.space_group_name_H-M   'P 1'
#
loop_
_entity.id
_entity.type
_entity.pdbx_description
1 polymer ?
#
loop_
_entity_poly.entity_id
_entity_poly.type
_entity_poly.pdbx_seq_one_letter_code
_entity_poly.pdbx_strand_id
1 'polypeptide(L)'
;MARYAAEIWTSYAVLAQTSENLVPAIVRSLEAEATFQRWAHLYQADVYWNHYPGPPRGSRLYYICFEGLMANTIDLIHNGADVNTQGGYYGSVLQAASYRGHQEIVQLLLDEGADVNAQGGYYGSALQAAS
;
A
#
# COMPACT_ATOMS: atom_id res chain seq x y z
N MET A 1 11.47 3.89 -18.95
CA MET A 1 10.10 4.35 -19.28
C MET A 1 9.02 3.66 -18.44
N ALA A 2 9.00 2.33 -18.32
CA ALA A 2 7.96 1.63 -17.54
C ALA A 2 7.94 1.96 -16.03
N ARG A 3 9.12 2.10 -15.37
CA ARG A 3 9.22 2.55 -13.97
C ARG A 3 8.65 3.97 -13.77
N TYR A 4 9.01 4.89 -14.64
CA TYR A 4 8.53 6.27 -14.58
C TYR A 4 6.99 6.34 -14.71
N ALA A 5 6.39 5.51 -15.57
CA ALA A 5 4.94 5.39 -15.66
C ALA A 5 4.31 4.81 -14.38
N ALA A 6 4.95 3.84 -13.73
CA ALA A 6 4.48 3.25 -12.47
C ALA A 6 4.58 4.22 -11.28
N GLU A 7 5.65 5.02 -11.22
CA GLU A 7 5.90 6.04 -10.20
C GLU A 7 4.98 7.26 -10.38
N ILE A 8 4.80 7.70 -11.63
CA ILE A 8 3.84 8.74 -11.96
C ILE A 8 2.40 8.29 -11.67
N TRP A 9 2.08 7.02 -11.86
CA TRP A 9 0.74 6.49 -11.61
C TRP A 9 0.31 6.52 -10.14
N THR A 10 1.18 6.19 -9.18
CA THR A 10 0.83 6.32 -7.76
C THR A 10 0.66 7.78 -7.37
N SER A 11 1.52 8.67 -7.89
CA SER A 11 1.37 10.12 -7.67
C SER A 11 0.06 10.69 -8.27
N TYR A 12 -0.38 10.21 -9.44
CA TYR A 12 -1.67 10.59 -10.00
C TYR A 12 -2.83 9.95 -9.26
N ALA A 13 -2.73 8.73 -8.74
CA ALA A 13 -3.81 8.12 -7.95
C ALA A 13 -4.10 8.92 -6.68
N VAL A 14 -3.05 9.46 -6.02
CA VAL A 14 -3.20 10.37 -4.87
C VAL A 14 -3.86 11.69 -5.31
N LEU A 15 -3.44 12.28 -6.44
CA LEU A 15 -4.04 13.53 -6.97
C LEU A 15 -5.47 13.34 -7.52
N ALA A 16 -5.78 12.16 -8.05
CA ALA A 16 -7.03 11.81 -8.71
C ALA A 16 -8.13 11.36 -7.73
N GLN A 17 -7.89 11.32 -6.41
CA GLN A 17 -8.97 11.22 -5.41
C GLN A 17 -10.01 12.35 -5.53
N THR A 18 -9.73 13.36 -6.35
CA THR A 18 -10.62 14.46 -6.73
C THR A 18 -11.37 14.25 -8.05
N SER A 19 -11.16 13.13 -8.76
CA SER A 19 -11.63 12.88 -10.13
C SER A 19 -12.48 11.60 -10.21
N GLU A 20 -13.80 11.75 -10.35
CA GLU A 20 -14.80 10.67 -10.23
C GLU A 20 -14.70 9.54 -11.26
N ASN A 21 -14.00 9.72 -12.40
CA ASN A 21 -14.11 8.81 -13.56
C ASN A 21 -12.88 7.94 -13.84
N LEU A 22 -11.69 8.29 -13.33
CA LEU A 22 -10.44 7.55 -13.62
C LEU A 22 -10.07 6.56 -12.50
N VAL A 23 -10.46 6.85 -11.27
CA VAL A 23 -10.12 6.06 -10.08
C VAL A 23 -10.63 4.60 -10.19
N PRO A 24 -11.90 4.31 -10.53
CA PRO A 24 -12.40 2.93 -10.52
C PRO A 24 -11.76 2.04 -11.61
N ALA A 25 -11.42 2.62 -12.76
CA ALA A 25 -10.77 1.90 -13.86
C ALA A 25 -9.30 1.60 -13.54
N ILE A 26 -8.62 2.54 -12.88
CA ILE A 26 -7.25 2.37 -12.39
C ILE A 26 -7.21 1.32 -11.27
N VAL A 27 -8.15 1.37 -10.33
CA VAL A 27 -8.31 0.41 -9.23
C VAL A 27 -8.59 -1.01 -9.76
N ARG A 28 -9.54 -1.17 -10.68
CA ARG A 28 -9.84 -2.47 -11.32
C ARG A 28 -8.64 -3.07 -12.06
N SER A 29 -7.74 -2.23 -12.58
CA SER A 29 -6.55 -2.73 -13.27
C SER A 29 -5.53 -3.38 -12.33
N LEU A 30 -5.53 -3.01 -11.04
CA LEU A 30 -4.69 -3.58 -9.97
C LEU A 30 -5.27 -4.84 -9.31
N GLU A 31 -6.55 -5.12 -9.52
CA GLU A 31 -7.19 -6.34 -9.02
C GLU A 31 -6.58 -7.57 -9.69
N ALA A 32 -6.19 -7.46 -10.97
CA ALA A 32 -5.55 -8.55 -11.70
C ALA A 32 -4.15 -8.87 -11.16
N GLU A 33 -3.95 -10.09 -10.66
CA GLU A 33 -2.69 -10.58 -10.08
C GLU A 33 -1.49 -10.38 -11.02
N ALA A 34 -1.67 -10.63 -12.31
CA ALA A 34 -0.61 -10.42 -13.30
C ALA A 34 -0.17 -8.94 -13.40
N THR A 35 -1.10 -8.00 -13.26
CA THR A 35 -0.80 -6.56 -13.32
C THR A 35 -0.10 -6.10 -12.06
N PHE A 36 -0.57 -6.54 -10.88
CA PHE A 36 0.05 -6.24 -9.60
C PHE A 36 1.49 -6.77 -9.52
N GLN A 37 1.70 -8.04 -9.91
CA GLN A 37 3.03 -8.65 -9.93
C GLN A 37 3.98 -7.91 -10.89
N ARG A 38 3.51 -7.55 -12.09
CA ARG A 38 4.31 -6.77 -13.05
C ARG A 38 4.64 -5.38 -12.53
N TRP A 39 3.70 -4.70 -11.89
CA TRP A 39 3.95 -3.42 -11.24
C TRP A 39 5.03 -3.55 -10.16
N ALA A 40 4.89 -4.53 -9.28
CA ALA A 40 5.85 -4.78 -8.20
C ALA A 40 7.25 -5.17 -8.70
N HIS A 41 7.36 -5.82 -9.86
CA HIS A 41 8.65 -6.08 -10.51
C HIS A 41 9.32 -4.82 -11.04
N LEU A 42 8.55 -3.80 -11.41
CA LEU A 42 9.04 -2.55 -11.99
C LEU A 42 9.29 -1.47 -10.92
N TYR A 43 8.52 -1.50 -9.84
CA TYR A 43 8.54 -0.49 -8.78
C TYR A 43 8.01 -1.08 -7.46
N GLN A 44 8.86 -1.07 -6.43
CA GLN A 44 8.44 -1.28 -5.04
C GLN A 44 8.70 0.01 -4.29
N ALA A 45 7.62 0.71 -3.95
CA ALA A 45 7.67 2.03 -3.36
C ALA A 45 8.40 2.05 -2.01
N ASP A 46 8.45 0.91 -1.31
CA ASP A 46 9.09 0.74 -0.02
C ASP A 46 10.59 0.37 -0.10
N VAL A 47 11.16 0.29 -1.32
CA VAL A 47 12.59 -0.01 -1.55
C VAL A 47 13.21 0.95 -2.57
N TYR A 48 13.52 2.16 -2.12
CA TYR A 48 14.00 3.28 -2.95
C TYR A 48 15.32 3.04 -3.71
N TRP A 49 16.13 2.05 -3.29
CA TRP A 49 17.51 1.85 -3.77
C TRP A 49 17.72 0.60 -4.64
N ASN A 50 16.67 -0.20 -4.88
CA ASN A 50 16.80 -1.42 -5.69
C ASN A 50 16.20 -1.24 -7.09
N HIS A 51 17.04 -1.39 -8.12
CA HIS A 51 16.64 -1.28 -9.54
C HIS A 51 15.86 -2.50 -10.04
N TYR A 52 15.95 -3.65 -9.34
CA TYR A 52 15.17 -4.85 -9.58
C TYR A 52 14.67 -5.40 -8.24
N PRO A 53 13.56 -4.85 -7.73
CA PRO A 53 13.10 -5.16 -6.38
C PRO A 53 12.56 -6.61 -6.24
N GLY A 54 12.34 -7.31 -7.35
CA GLY A 54 11.86 -8.69 -7.36
C GLY A 54 10.33 -8.78 -7.23
N PRO A 55 9.76 -9.94 -6.86
CA PRO A 55 8.33 -10.05 -6.62
C PRO A 55 7.89 -9.15 -5.44
N PRO A 56 6.60 -8.74 -5.39
CA PRO A 56 6.07 -7.93 -4.31
C PRO A 56 6.31 -8.63 -2.98
N ARG A 57 6.80 -7.85 -2.02
CA ARG A 57 7.06 -8.34 -0.66
C ARG A 57 5.87 -8.15 0.26
N GLY A 58 4.96 -7.23 -0.09
CA GLY A 58 3.75 -6.92 0.66
C GLY A 58 2.47 -7.22 -0.14
N SER A 59 1.33 -7.20 0.55
CA SER A 59 0.01 -7.31 -0.06
C SER A 59 -0.34 -6.05 -0.87
N ARG A 60 -1.39 -6.12 -1.71
CA ARG A 60 -1.94 -4.92 -2.37
C ARG A 60 -2.35 -3.87 -1.34
N LEU A 61 -3.01 -4.30 -0.27
CA LEU A 61 -3.46 -3.43 0.82
C LEU A 61 -2.27 -2.73 1.50
N TYR A 62 -1.16 -3.44 1.71
CA TYR A 62 0.09 -2.84 2.21
C TYR A 62 0.56 -1.67 1.35
N TYR A 63 0.70 -1.87 0.04
CA TYR A 63 1.21 -0.81 -0.85
C TYR A 63 0.24 0.37 -0.97
N ILE A 64 -1.07 0.11 -0.96
CA ILE A 64 -2.10 1.15 -1.02
C ILE A 64 -2.13 1.99 0.25
N CYS A 65 -1.98 1.36 1.41
CA CYS A 65 -1.87 2.06 2.69
C CYS A 65 -0.55 2.82 2.84
N PHE A 66 0.54 2.30 2.27
CA PHE A 66 1.82 2.99 2.19
C PHE A 66 1.80 4.23 1.27
N GLU A 67 0.98 4.23 0.24
CA GLU A 67 0.86 5.37 -0.69
C GLU A 67 -0.27 6.36 -0.30
N GLY A 68 -1.07 6.06 0.73
CA GLY A 68 -2.09 7.00 1.23
C GLY A 68 -3.40 6.99 0.45
N LEU A 69 -3.74 5.87 -0.20
CA LEU A 69 -4.89 5.76 -1.09
C LEU A 69 -6.19 5.36 -0.37
N MET A 70 -6.78 6.29 0.38
CA MET A 70 -7.95 6.06 1.26
C MET A 70 -9.12 5.31 0.59
N ALA A 71 -9.62 5.81 -0.54
CA ALA A 71 -10.78 5.21 -1.22
C ALA A 71 -10.53 3.73 -1.58
N ASN A 72 -9.32 3.43 -2.05
CA ASN A 72 -8.92 2.08 -2.44
C ASN A 72 -8.72 1.17 -1.21
N THR A 73 -8.25 1.73 -0.09
CA THR A 73 -8.16 1.01 1.18
C THR A 73 -9.55 0.54 1.61
N ILE A 74 -10.55 1.43 1.58
CA ILE A 74 -11.94 1.09 1.91
C ILE A 74 -12.47 0.00 0.97
N ASP A 75 -12.30 0.16 -0.34
CA ASP A 75 -12.78 -0.83 -1.33
C ASP A 75 -12.17 -2.22 -1.10
N LEU A 76 -10.88 -2.31 -0.82
CA LEU A 76 -10.21 -3.60 -0.58
C LEU A 76 -10.67 -4.24 0.72
N ILE A 77 -10.84 -3.47 1.80
CA ILE A 77 -11.34 -3.99 3.08
C ILE A 77 -12.77 -4.52 2.91
N HIS A 78 -13.65 -3.76 2.24
CA HIS A 78 -15.02 -4.23 1.94
C HIS A 78 -15.04 -5.48 1.04
N ASN A 79 -14.06 -5.64 0.17
CA ASN A 79 -13.87 -6.84 -0.65
C ASN A 79 -13.17 -8.00 0.11
N GLY A 80 -12.97 -7.89 1.43
CA GLY A 80 -12.45 -8.95 2.28
C GLY A 80 -10.92 -9.03 2.33
N ALA A 81 -10.21 -7.95 2.00
CA ALA A 81 -8.76 -7.90 2.20
C ALA A 81 -8.41 -7.98 3.70
N ASP A 82 -7.41 -8.81 4.02
CA ASP A 82 -6.95 -8.98 5.39
C ASP A 82 -6.07 -7.80 5.84
N VAL A 83 -6.58 -7.03 6.82
CA VAL A 83 -5.93 -5.85 7.41
C VAL A 83 -4.66 -6.20 8.20
N ASN A 84 -4.52 -7.46 8.62
CA ASN A 84 -3.36 -7.97 9.35
C ASN A 84 -2.31 -8.60 8.43
N THR A 85 -2.44 -8.39 7.11
CA THR A 85 -1.44 -8.90 6.16
C THR A 85 -0.05 -8.39 6.48
N GLN A 86 0.87 -9.35 6.60
CA GLN A 86 2.28 -9.07 6.81
C GLN A 86 3.03 -9.08 5.48
N GLY A 87 4.05 -8.24 5.38
CA GLY A 87 4.94 -8.15 4.24
C GLY A 87 5.52 -6.76 4.02
N GLY A 88 6.29 -6.64 2.96
CA GLY A 88 7.00 -5.42 2.60
C GLY A 88 8.15 -5.11 3.55
N TYR A 89 8.76 -3.95 3.35
CA TYR A 89 9.87 -3.47 4.17
C TYR A 89 9.45 -3.13 5.61
N TYR A 90 8.24 -2.59 5.79
CA TYR A 90 7.74 -2.11 7.08
C TYR A 90 6.97 -3.16 7.88
N GLY A 91 6.67 -4.33 7.30
CA GLY A 91 6.18 -5.49 8.04
C GLY A 91 4.67 -5.69 8.04
N SER A 92 3.89 -4.67 8.33
CA SER A 92 2.41 -4.72 8.32
C SER A 92 1.81 -3.53 7.59
N VAL A 93 0.56 -3.66 7.18
CA VAL A 93 -0.22 -2.57 6.57
C VAL A 93 -0.27 -1.35 7.49
N LEU A 94 -0.51 -1.60 8.79
CA LEU A 94 -0.58 -0.55 9.81
C LEU A 94 0.77 0.18 9.98
N GLN A 95 1.88 -0.56 10.01
CA GLN A 95 3.23 0.01 10.05
C GLN A 95 3.51 0.90 8.84
N ALA A 96 3.13 0.45 7.65
CA ALA A 96 3.35 1.19 6.42
C ALA A 96 2.59 2.51 6.37
N ALA A 97 1.30 2.51 6.76
CA ALA A 97 0.49 3.72 6.86
C ALA A 97 1.03 4.69 7.92
N SER A 98 1.45 4.15 9.07
CA SER A 98 1.99 4.92 10.19
C SER A 98 3.30 5.61 9.85
N TYR A 99 4.25 4.89 9.24
CA TYR A 99 5.53 5.43 8.79
C TYR A 99 5.37 6.62 7.82
N ARG A 100 4.32 6.58 7.02
CA ARG A 100 3.97 7.62 6.04
C ARG A 100 3.14 8.77 6.59
N GLY A 101 2.68 8.66 7.84
CA GLY A 101 1.85 9.68 8.48
C GLY A 101 0.41 9.73 7.98
N HIS A 102 -0.10 8.65 7.36
CA HIS A 102 -1.49 8.59 6.88
C HIS A 102 -2.48 8.32 8.02
N GLN A 103 -2.67 9.31 8.89
CA GLN A 103 -3.44 9.19 10.14
C GLN A 103 -4.86 8.66 9.94
N GLU A 104 -5.57 9.12 8.90
CA GLU A 104 -6.94 8.65 8.62
C GLU A 104 -6.96 7.17 8.25
N ILE A 105 -5.97 6.70 7.46
CA ILE A 105 -5.84 5.28 7.10
C ILE A 105 -5.44 4.46 8.33
N VAL A 106 -4.57 4.98 9.20
CA VAL A 106 -4.23 4.33 10.47
C VAL A 106 -5.48 4.14 11.32
N GLN A 107 -6.30 5.18 11.46
CA GLN A 107 -7.55 5.07 12.23
C GLN A 107 -8.50 4.03 11.62
N LEU A 108 -8.70 4.06 10.30
CA LEU A 108 -9.53 3.07 9.60
C LEU A 108 -9.04 1.64 9.85
N LEU A 109 -7.73 1.39 9.71
CA LEU A 109 -7.16 0.07 9.93
C LEU A 109 -7.35 -0.41 11.38
N LEU A 110 -7.24 0.49 12.36
CA LEU A 110 -7.49 0.17 13.77
C LEU A 110 -8.95 -0.16 14.04
N ASP A 111 -9.87 0.60 13.45
CA ASP A 111 -11.32 0.38 13.57
C ASP A 111 -11.72 -0.99 12.97
N GLU A 112 -11.03 -1.40 11.91
CA GLU A 112 -11.17 -2.72 11.26
C GLU A 112 -10.38 -3.85 11.95
N GLY A 113 -9.76 -3.57 13.11
CA GLY A 113 -9.12 -4.60 13.94
C GLY A 113 -7.68 -4.95 13.55
N ALA A 114 -6.94 -4.03 12.94
CA ALA A 114 -5.51 -4.20 12.72
C ALA A 114 -4.74 -4.34 14.04
N ASP A 115 -3.84 -5.32 14.10
CA ASP A 115 -3.01 -5.61 15.26
C ASP A 115 -1.90 -4.56 15.42
N VAL A 116 -2.05 -3.70 16.42
CA VAL A 116 -1.06 -2.68 16.82
C VAL A 116 0.30 -3.28 17.20
N ASN A 117 0.31 -4.55 17.62
CA ASN A 117 1.49 -5.26 18.04
C ASN A 117 2.06 -6.15 16.93
N ALA A 118 1.49 -6.11 15.71
CA ALA A 118 2.00 -6.89 14.60
C ALA A 118 3.52 -6.65 14.45
N GLN A 119 4.28 -7.73 14.62
CA GLN A 119 5.73 -7.69 14.53
C GLN A 119 6.13 -7.99 13.08
N GLY A 120 6.85 -7.07 12.45
CA GLY A 120 7.29 -7.24 11.08
C GLY A 120 8.21 -6.12 10.60
N GLY A 121 8.95 -6.39 9.52
CA GLY A 121 9.88 -5.42 8.94
C GLY A 121 11.10 -5.14 9.81
N TYR A 122 11.92 -4.17 9.41
CA TYR A 122 13.13 -3.79 10.16
C TYR A 122 12.86 -3.06 11.48
N TYR A 123 11.65 -2.52 11.67
CA TYR A 123 11.34 -1.58 12.76
C TYR A 123 10.61 -2.20 13.95
N GLY A 124 10.33 -3.51 13.95
CA GLY A 124 9.66 -4.16 15.08
C GLY A 124 8.14 -4.01 15.04
N SER A 125 7.54 -3.14 15.88
CA SER A 125 6.09 -2.92 15.96
C SER A 125 5.61 -1.64 15.24
N ALA A 126 4.28 -1.48 15.06
CA ALA A 126 3.68 -0.27 14.48
C ALA A 126 4.02 1.01 15.23
N LEU A 127 4.09 0.93 16.56
CA LEU A 127 4.43 2.06 17.41
C LEU A 127 5.88 2.51 17.22
N GLN A 128 6.80 1.58 16.96
CA GLN A 128 8.21 1.89 16.69
C GLN A 128 8.42 2.48 15.29
N ALA A 129 7.57 2.14 14.32
CA ALA A 129 7.63 2.71 12.97
C ALA A 129 7.09 4.15 12.90
N ALA A 130 6.31 4.59 13.90
CA ALA A 130 5.65 5.90 13.95
C ALA A 130 6.47 7.01 14.67
N SER A 131 7.64 6.69 15.24
CA SER A 131 8.50 7.64 15.97
C SER A 131 9.50 8.35 15.05
#